data_AF-A0A6V7KEZ0-F1
#
_entry.id   AF-A0A6V7KEZ0-F1
#
_cell.length_a   1.000
_cell.length_b   1.000
_cell.length_c   1.000
_cell.angle_alpha   90.00
_cell.angle_beta   90.00
_cell.angle_gamma   90.00
#
_symmetry.space_group_name_H-M   'P 1'
#
loop_
_entity.id
_entity.type
_entity.pdbx_description
1 polymer ?
#
loop_
_entity_poly.entity_id
_entity_poly.type
_entity_poly.pdbx_seq_one_letter_code
_entity_poly.pdbx_strand_id
1 'polypeptide(L)'
;FCLEDEAYLVSAAWPGGNSRPFRDVTINSLKHKLLVHLYKRTAYISRNTRNPYELRRFYQYFDTFNDLRMWKMQLLDTNHILVRYASEEVATLQASDPNAHPALLVVYDMVSAKVLAAYDNASSHMLTQLENFSDFFRNADCRYICSPSNNIYARLMQQRFKQTIVSARYGGVTEATKRLLSQLPICAQSYSSSPYLDLSLFCYDDKWVSMMERPKACAEHPIRFYARDSGLLKFRMHAGMLGRTTPVVARRLVAFTFHPTDPFAISVQRTNAEYIVSFHVRHV
;
A
#
# COMPACT_ATOMS: atom_id res chain seq x y z
N PHE A 1 -18.97 11.30 11.74
CA PHE A 1 -18.72 10.12 10.88
C PHE A 1 -17.67 9.28 11.60
N CYS A 2 -18.14 8.23 12.30
CA CYS A 2 -17.48 7.24 13.19
C CYS A 2 -18.11 7.21 14.60
N LEU A 3 -18.70 8.31 15.08
CA LEU A 3 -19.57 8.35 16.26
C LEU A 3 -20.91 9.01 15.88
N GLU A 4 -22.01 8.58 16.50
CA GLU A 4 -23.36 9.10 16.26
C GLU A 4 -23.45 10.61 16.53
N ASP A 5 -22.78 11.09 17.57
CA ASP A 5 -22.76 12.51 17.96
C ASP A 5 -22.15 13.43 16.91
N GLU A 6 -21.24 12.92 16.08
CA GLU A 6 -20.63 13.72 15.02
C GLU A 6 -21.58 13.97 13.85
N ALA A 7 -22.52 13.06 13.59
CA ALA A 7 -23.57 13.29 12.61
C ALA A 7 -24.50 14.41 13.09
N TYR A 8 -24.80 14.44 14.39
CA TYR A 8 -25.57 15.49 15.01
C TYR A 8 -24.88 16.87 14.88
N LEU A 9 -23.58 16.97 15.17
CA LEU A 9 -22.82 18.22 15.04
C LEU A 9 -22.77 18.76 13.60
N VAL A 10 -22.64 17.87 12.60
CA VAL A 10 -22.65 18.28 11.18
C VAL A 10 -24.05 18.72 10.75
N SER A 11 -25.10 18.00 11.19
CA SER A 11 -26.50 18.33 10.86
C SER A 11 -26.99 19.61 11.54
N ALA A 12 -26.54 19.88 12.77
CA ALA A 12 -26.90 21.08 13.53
C ALA A 12 -26.26 22.34 12.95
N ALA A 13 -25.11 22.23 12.31
CA ALA A 13 -24.42 23.36 11.68
C ALA A 13 -24.98 23.70 10.29
N TRP A 14 -25.65 22.77 9.59
CA TRP A 14 -26.13 22.95 8.20
C TRP A 14 -27.51 22.33 7.96
N PRO A 15 -28.60 22.99 8.37
CA PRO A 15 -29.97 22.51 8.13
C PRO A 15 -30.41 22.87 6.71
N GLY A 16 -30.20 21.95 5.77
CA GLY A 16 -30.77 22.02 4.42
C GLY A 16 -29.96 22.86 3.43
N GLY A 17 -29.32 22.18 2.48
CA GLY A 17 -28.66 22.82 1.36
C GLY A 17 -28.06 21.77 0.45
N ASN A 18 -28.66 21.60 -0.72
CA ASN A 18 -28.17 20.75 -1.79
C ASN A 18 -26.88 21.39 -2.37
N SER A 19 -25.76 21.22 -1.67
CA SER A 19 -24.49 21.89 -1.97
C SER A 19 -23.52 20.94 -2.65
N ARG A 20 -23.07 21.34 -3.84
CA ARG A 20 -22.09 20.63 -4.65
C ARG A 20 -20.82 20.31 -3.83
N PRO A 21 -20.32 19.06 -3.82
CA PRO A 21 -19.12 18.70 -3.07
C PRO A 21 -17.89 19.12 -3.87
N PHE A 22 -17.47 20.37 -3.78
CA PHE A 22 -16.25 20.80 -4.47
C PHE A 22 -15.40 21.85 -3.75
N ARG A 23 -15.92 22.54 -2.73
CA ARG A 23 -15.10 23.37 -1.84
C ARG A 23 -15.66 23.27 -0.43
N ASP A 24 -14.94 22.60 0.46
CA ASP A 24 -15.27 22.60 1.89
C ASP A 24 -15.18 24.05 2.39
N VAL A 25 -16.33 24.72 2.52
CA VAL A 25 -16.43 26.06 3.13
C VAL A 25 -16.00 26.01 4.60
N THR A 26 -16.09 24.82 5.20
CA THR A 26 -15.79 24.57 6.62
C THR A 26 -14.84 23.39 6.77
N ILE A 27 -13.93 23.47 7.74
CA ILE A 27 -13.02 22.39 8.11
C ILE A 27 -13.83 21.23 8.69
N ASN A 28 -13.80 20.06 8.05
CA ASN A 28 -14.47 18.87 8.57
C ASN A 28 -13.86 18.38 9.91
N SER A 29 -14.61 17.59 10.67
CA SER A 29 -14.22 17.18 12.04
C SER A 29 -12.89 16.42 12.08
N LEU A 30 -12.65 15.51 11.13
CA LEU A 30 -11.45 14.67 11.10
C LEU A 30 -10.20 15.48 10.72
N LYS A 31 -10.33 16.40 9.77
CA LYS A 31 -9.30 17.38 9.40
C LYS A 31 -9.03 18.35 10.54
N HIS A 32 -10.07 18.84 11.22
CA HIS A 32 -9.89 19.68 12.41
C HIS A 32 -9.10 18.94 13.49
N LYS A 33 -9.45 17.69 13.80
CA LYS A 33 -8.71 16.85 14.74
C LYS A 33 -7.25 16.65 14.33
N LEU A 34 -6.98 16.46 13.04
CA LEU A 34 -5.62 16.38 12.50
C LEU A 34 -4.85 17.69 12.70
N LEU A 35 -5.41 18.83 12.31
CA LEU A 35 -4.78 20.15 12.45
C LEU A 35 -4.50 20.48 13.92
N VAL A 36 -5.45 20.19 14.81
CA VAL A 36 -5.29 20.36 16.26
C VAL A 36 -4.20 19.44 16.80
N HIS A 37 -4.13 18.18 16.34
CA HIS A 37 -3.06 17.25 16.75
C HIS A 37 -1.68 17.78 16.32
N LEU A 38 -1.54 18.22 15.07
CA LEU A 38 -0.29 18.80 14.55
C LEU A 38 0.12 20.06 15.32
N TYR A 39 -0.83 20.98 15.57
CA TYR A 39 -0.59 22.18 16.37
C TYR A 39 -0.15 21.85 17.80
N LYS A 40 -0.84 20.93 18.49
CA LYS A 40 -0.48 20.53 19.85
C LYS A 40 0.92 19.93 19.90
N ARG A 41 1.29 19.13 18.90
CA ARG A 41 2.63 18.55 18.77
C ARG A 41 3.70 19.63 18.56
N THR A 42 3.49 20.58 17.64
CA THR A 42 4.48 21.64 17.39
C THR A 42 4.58 22.61 18.57
N ALA A 43 3.47 22.94 19.23
CA ALA A 43 3.46 23.74 20.45
C ALA A 43 4.21 23.05 21.61
N TYR A 44 4.05 21.74 21.76
CA TYR A 44 4.80 20.96 22.76
C TYR A 44 6.31 20.99 22.47
N ILE A 45 6.73 20.72 21.23
CA ILE A 45 8.15 20.76 20.84
C ILE A 45 8.72 22.16 21.03
N SER A 46 7.99 23.20 20.63
CA SER A 46 8.41 24.59 20.77
C SER A 46 8.62 25.00 22.24
N ARG A 47 7.71 24.58 23.13
CA ARG A 47 7.86 24.81 24.58
C ARG A 47 9.06 24.06 25.16
N ASN A 48 9.25 22.80 24.76
CA ASN A 48 10.32 21.96 25.30
C ASN A 48 11.72 22.42 24.83
N THR A 49 11.84 22.79 23.55
CA THR A 49 13.09 23.29 22.95
C THR A 49 13.33 24.78 23.17
N ARG A 50 12.35 25.49 23.74
CA ARG A 50 12.32 26.96 23.87
C ARG A 50 12.56 27.71 22.56
N ASN A 51 12.21 27.10 21.43
CA ASN A 51 12.39 27.68 20.10
C ASN A 51 11.03 27.77 19.37
N PRO A 52 10.60 28.95 18.88
CA PRO A 52 9.35 29.12 18.14
C PRO A 52 9.37 28.55 16.71
N TYR A 53 10.51 28.05 16.23
CA TYR A 53 10.70 27.59 14.84
C TYR A 53 9.63 26.59 14.35
N GLU A 54 9.36 25.52 15.11
CA GLU A 54 8.39 24.49 14.72
C GLU A 54 6.95 25.03 14.65
N LEU A 55 6.61 25.97 15.54
CA LEU A 55 5.29 26.59 15.55
C LEU A 55 5.12 27.53 14.34
N ARG A 56 6.16 28.30 14.00
CA ARG A 56 6.17 29.15 12.79
C ARG A 56 6.06 28.30 11.53
N ARG A 57 6.77 27.17 11.48
CA ARG A 57 6.70 26.21 10.38
C ARG A 57 5.29 25.64 10.22
N PHE A 58 4.60 25.31 11.30
CA PHE A 58 3.20 24.89 11.24
C PHE A 58 2.30 25.96 10.61
N TYR A 59 2.42 27.22 11.03
CA TYR A 59 1.63 28.30 10.43
C TYR A 59 1.99 28.55 8.96
N GLN A 60 3.26 28.43 8.58
CA GLN A 60 3.70 28.56 7.19
C GLN A 60 3.06 27.51 6.27
N TYR A 61 2.92 26.27 6.74
CA TYR A 61 2.34 25.17 5.96
C TYR A 61 0.86 24.90 6.29
N PHE A 62 0.19 25.80 7.03
CA PHE A 62 -1.16 25.58 7.50
C PHE A 62 -2.15 25.35 6.35
N ASP A 63 -2.09 26.21 5.32
CA ASP A 63 -2.96 26.10 4.15
C ASP A 63 -2.70 24.79 3.41
N THR A 64 -1.43 24.39 3.27
CA THR A 64 -1.07 23.10 2.68
C THR A 64 -1.69 21.92 3.44
N PHE A 65 -1.66 21.94 4.77
CA PHE A 65 -2.29 20.89 5.58
C PHE A 65 -3.82 20.92 5.47
N ASN A 66 -4.42 22.10 5.36
CA ASN A 66 -5.86 22.25 5.20
C ASN A 66 -6.34 21.78 3.82
N ASP A 67 -5.50 21.93 2.80
CA ASP A 67 -5.79 21.52 1.42
C ASP A 67 -5.68 20.01 1.20
N LEU A 68 -4.97 19.29 2.09
CA LEU A 68 -4.91 17.83 2.01
C LEU A 68 -6.32 17.20 2.07
N ARG A 69 -6.49 16.15 1.26
CA ARG A 69 -7.70 15.35 1.16
C ARG A 69 -7.40 13.90 1.52
N MET A 70 -8.36 13.24 2.13
CA MET A 70 -8.27 11.80 2.37
C MET A 70 -8.28 11.07 1.03
N TRP A 71 -7.23 10.30 0.74
CA TRP A 71 -7.09 9.55 -0.49
C TRP A 71 -7.42 8.07 -0.31
N LYS A 72 -6.86 7.46 0.73
CA LYS A 72 -7.05 6.03 1.04
C LYS A 72 -7.10 5.82 2.55
N MET A 73 -7.78 4.77 2.97
CA MET A 73 -7.81 4.33 4.36
C MET A 73 -7.66 2.81 4.46
N GLN A 74 -7.16 2.33 5.59
CA GLN A 74 -7.04 0.92 5.92
C GLN A 74 -7.25 0.74 7.43
N LEU A 75 -7.92 -0.34 7.83
CA LEU A 75 -7.97 -0.78 9.23
C LEU A 75 -6.63 -1.39 9.62
N LEU A 76 -6.04 -0.94 10.72
CA LEU A 76 -4.84 -1.57 11.31
C LEU A 76 -5.24 -2.67 12.29
N ASP A 77 -6.34 -2.47 13.01
CA ASP A 77 -6.96 -3.44 13.90
C ASP A 77 -8.47 -3.10 14.03
N THR A 78 -9.14 -3.59 15.09
CA THR A 78 -10.56 -3.32 15.32
C THR A 78 -10.88 -1.87 15.65
N ASN A 79 -9.92 -1.11 16.16
CA ASN A 79 -10.13 0.21 16.75
C ASN A 79 -9.39 1.33 16.00
N HIS A 80 -8.32 1.01 15.29
CA HIS A 80 -7.41 1.95 14.66
C HIS A 80 -7.48 1.90 13.14
N ILE A 81 -7.54 3.07 12.51
CA ILE A 81 -7.44 3.24 11.06
C ILE A 81 -6.19 4.01 10.70
N LEU A 82 -5.54 3.58 9.62
CA LEU A 82 -4.51 4.32 8.91
C LEU A 82 -5.16 5.08 7.76
N VAL A 83 -5.11 6.40 7.82
CA VAL A 83 -5.63 7.30 6.78
C VAL A 83 -4.47 7.96 6.07
N ARG A 84 -4.45 7.86 4.74
CA ARG A 84 -3.51 8.59 3.89
C ARG A 84 -4.18 9.85 3.35
N TYR A 85 -3.62 10.98 3.72
CA TYR A 85 -3.92 12.29 3.18
C TYR A 85 -2.96 12.61 2.04
N ALA A 86 -3.47 13.18 0.96
CA ALA A 86 -2.69 13.62 -0.20
C ALA A 86 -3.24 14.94 -0.75
N SER A 87 -2.53 15.55 -1.69
CA SER A 87 -3.05 16.70 -2.43
C SER A 87 -4.32 16.35 -3.21
N GLU A 88 -5.11 17.37 -3.55
CA GLU A 88 -6.33 17.21 -4.35
C GLU A 88 -6.05 16.50 -5.69
N GLU A 89 -4.99 16.89 -6.40
CA GLU A 89 -4.59 16.29 -7.67
C GLU A 89 -4.32 14.78 -7.58
N VAL A 90 -3.79 14.31 -6.44
CA VAL A 90 -3.58 12.87 -6.21
C VAL A 90 -4.89 12.18 -5.86
N ALA A 91 -5.72 12.83 -5.04
CA ALA A 91 -7.01 12.27 -4.64
C ALA A 91 -7.98 12.14 -5.84
N THR A 92 -7.91 13.05 -6.81
CA THR A 92 -8.72 13.04 -8.05
C THR A 92 -8.08 12.26 -9.20
N LEU A 93 -6.94 11.58 -8.97
CA LEU A 93 -6.19 10.79 -9.98
C LEU A 93 -5.70 11.63 -11.18
N GLN A 94 -5.51 12.93 -10.99
CA GLN A 94 -5.01 13.85 -12.02
C GLN A 94 -3.48 13.96 -12.01
N ALA A 95 -2.83 13.63 -10.88
CA ALA A 95 -1.39 13.66 -10.75
C ALA A 95 -0.69 12.57 -11.58
N SER A 96 0.34 12.97 -12.34
CA SER A 96 1.17 12.04 -13.12
C SER A 96 2.13 11.22 -12.25
N ASP A 97 2.65 11.79 -11.16
CA ASP A 97 3.44 11.09 -10.15
C ASP A 97 2.87 11.33 -8.73
N PRO A 98 2.01 10.43 -8.22
CA PRO A 98 1.39 10.61 -6.92
C PRO A 98 2.36 10.56 -5.74
N ASN A 99 3.60 10.06 -5.94
CA ASN A 99 4.60 9.97 -4.88
C ASN A 99 5.39 11.27 -4.70
N ALA A 100 5.42 12.12 -5.72
CA ALA A 100 6.09 13.42 -5.67
C ALA A 100 5.31 14.44 -4.81
N HIS A 101 3.99 14.28 -4.72
CA HIS A 101 3.13 15.19 -3.97
C HIS A 101 3.23 14.99 -2.44
N PRO A 102 2.99 16.05 -1.65
CA PRO A 102 2.95 15.95 -0.20
C PRO A 102 1.84 15.00 0.24
N ALA A 103 2.15 14.12 1.18
CA ALA A 103 1.19 13.20 1.75
C ALA A 103 1.48 12.96 3.23
N LEU A 104 0.41 12.80 4.02
CA LEU A 104 0.49 12.45 5.44
C LEU A 104 -0.16 11.08 5.68
N LEU A 105 0.52 10.24 6.45
CA LEU A 105 -0.01 9.01 6.99
C LEU A 105 -0.44 9.26 8.44
N VAL A 106 -1.73 9.11 8.72
CA VAL A 106 -2.34 9.46 9.99
C VAL A 106 -2.96 8.21 10.62
N VAL A 107 -2.57 7.92 11.86
CA VAL A 107 -3.17 6.85 12.66
C VAL A 107 -4.26 7.47 13.53
N TYR A 108 -5.49 7.00 13.37
CA TYR A 108 -6.66 7.49 14.07
C TYR A 108 -7.30 6.36 14.87
N ASP A 109 -7.58 6.62 16.14
CA ASP A 109 -8.37 5.75 16.99
C ASP A 109 -9.85 6.12 16.85
N MET A 110 -10.64 5.13 16.40
CA MET A 110 -12.08 5.27 16.19
C MET A 110 -12.84 5.34 17.52
N VAL A 111 -12.36 4.66 18.57
CA VAL A 111 -13.06 4.58 19.86
C VAL A 111 -12.92 5.89 20.62
N SER A 112 -11.69 6.37 20.82
CA SER A 112 -11.47 7.66 21.48
C SER A 112 -11.64 8.87 20.55
N ALA A 113 -11.86 8.62 19.26
CA ALA A 113 -12.03 9.60 18.20
C ALA A 113 -10.86 10.62 18.13
N LYS A 114 -9.64 10.14 18.32
CA LYS A 114 -8.40 10.93 18.41
C LYS A 114 -7.37 10.51 17.36
N VAL A 115 -6.64 11.49 16.85
CA VAL A 115 -5.42 11.24 16.08
C VAL A 115 -4.31 10.85 17.04
N LEU A 116 -3.75 9.66 16.87
CA LEU A 116 -2.66 9.13 17.67
C LEU A 116 -1.30 9.58 17.14
N ALA A 117 -1.11 9.51 15.83
CA ALA A 117 0.15 9.88 15.19
C ALA A 117 -0.07 10.39 13.76
N ALA A 118 0.82 11.27 13.32
CA ALA A 118 0.91 11.74 11.95
C ALA A 118 2.37 11.66 11.48
N TYR A 119 2.56 11.03 10.32
CA TYR A 119 3.85 10.79 9.69
C TYR A 119 3.86 11.40 8.29
N ASP A 120 4.99 12.01 7.92
CA ASP A 120 5.24 12.46 6.56
C ASP A 120 5.56 11.26 5.65
N ASN A 121 5.38 11.44 4.34
CA ASN A 121 5.68 10.44 3.31
C ASN A 121 7.17 10.04 3.27
N ALA A 122 8.07 10.83 3.86
CA ALA A 122 9.50 10.56 3.99
C ALA A 122 9.92 10.16 5.40
N SER A 123 8.98 9.75 6.27
CA SER A 123 9.29 9.39 7.66
C SER A 123 10.06 8.07 7.77
N SER A 124 11.31 8.15 8.24
CA SER A 124 12.13 6.97 8.53
C SER A 124 11.52 6.09 9.63
N HIS A 125 10.89 6.69 10.64
CA HIS A 125 10.24 5.97 11.73
C HIS A 125 9.10 5.08 11.22
N MET A 126 8.21 5.64 10.39
CA MET A 126 7.10 4.89 9.79
C MET A 126 7.63 3.77 8.89
N LEU A 127 8.73 4.01 8.16
CA LEU A 127 9.36 2.98 7.35
C LEU A 127 9.89 1.82 8.20
N THR A 128 10.58 2.11 9.30
CA THR A 128 11.07 1.09 10.23
C THR A 128 9.92 0.26 10.80
N GLN A 129 8.80 0.89 11.13
CA GLN A 129 7.59 0.17 11.58
C GLN A 129 7.04 -0.74 10.48
N LEU A 130 6.96 -0.26 9.23
CA LEU A 130 6.51 -1.06 8.10
C LEU A 130 7.43 -2.25 7.81
N GLU A 131 8.76 -2.07 7.90
CA GLU A 131 9.74 -3.13 7.65
C GLU A 131 9.70 -4.22 8.73
N ASN A 132 9.56 -3.84 10.01
CA ASN A 132 9.58 -4.77 11.14
C ASN A 132 8.22 -5.43 11.41
N PHE A 133 7.11 -4.75 11.12
CA PHE A 133 5.76 -5.17 11.47
C PHE A 133 4.83 -5.26 10.25
N SER A 134 5.38 -5.66 9.10
CA SER A 134 4.65 -5.66 7.82
C SER A 134 3.37 -6.52 7.83
N ASP A 135 3.33 -7.57 8.65
CA ASP A 135 2.16 -8.46 8.79
C ASP A 135 0.93 -7.77 9.36
N PHE A 136 1.12 -6.85 10.33
CA PHE A 136 0.03 -6.07 10.91
C PHE A 136 -0.62 -5.14 9.88
N PHE A 137 0.13 -4.69 8.87
CA PHE A 137 -0.42 -3.91 7.77
C PHE A 137 -1.06 -4.77 6.67
N ARG A 138 -1.03 -6.10 6.75
CA ARG A 138 -1.64 -6.97 5.74
C ARG A 138 -2.95 -7.60 6.23
N ASN A 139 -3.33 -7.43 7.50
CA ASN A 139 -4.55 -7.97 8.12
C ASN A 139 -4.78 -9.45 7.79
N ALA A 140 -3.71 -10.24 7.80
CA ALA A 140 -3.77 -11.58 7.28
C ALA A 140 -3.43 -12.57 8.41
N ASP A 141 -4.44 -13.29 8.88
CA ASP A 141 -4.35 -14.36 9.90
C ASP A 141 -3.94 -15.72 9.29
N CYS A 142 -3.23 -15.71 8.16
CA CYS A 142 -2.91 -16.93 7.42
C CYS A 142 -1.51 -17.46 7.76
N ARG A 143 -1.43 -18.76 8.10
CA ARG A 143 -0.19 -19.44 8.50
C ARG A 143 0.93 -19.40 7.45
N TYR A 144 0.60 -19.20 6.18
CA TYR A 144 1.52 -19.27 5.04
C TYR A 144 1.88 -17.91 4.45
N ILE A 145 1.63 -16.81 5.17
CA ILE A 145 2.02 -15.48 4.69
C ILE A 145 3.53 -15.37 4.73
N CYS A 146 4.10 -14.97 3.59
CA CYS A 146 5.49 -14.61 3.48
C CYS A 146 5.61 -13.09 3.41
N SER A 147 6.22 -12.52 4.44
CA SER A 147 6.43 -11.09 4.55
C SER A 147 7.88 -10.79 4.94
N PRO A 148 8.35 -9.55 4.71
CA PRO A 148 9.68 -9.16 5.15
C PRO A 148 9.90 -9.29 6.66
N SER A 149 8.84 -9.17 7.47
CA SER A 149 8.93 -9.34 8.92
C SER A 149 9.17 -10.80 9.32
N ASN A 150 8.51 -11.75 8.68
CA ASN A 150 8.55 -13.16 9.10
C ASN A 150 9.47 -14.06 8.27
N ASN A 151 9.92 -13.63 7.08
CA ASN A 151 10.69 -14.47 6.17
C ASN A 151 11.99 -13.79 5.71
N ILE A 152 13.11 -14.50 5.84
CA ILE A 152 14.44 -13.97 5.51
C ILE A 152 14.59 -13.66 4.01
N TYR A 153 14.02 -14.48 3.13
CA TYR A 153 14.10 -14.27 1.68
C TYR A 153 13.28 -13.07 1.24
N ALA A 154 12.07 -12.91 1.78
CA ALA A 154 11.25 -11.72 1.54
C ALA A 154 11.96 -10.45 2.03
N ARG A 155 12.57 -10.51 3.21
CA ARG A 155 13.35 -9.40 3.78
C ARG A 155 14.52 -9.01 2.89
N LEU A 156 15.26 -10.01 2.40
CA LEU A 156 16.42 -9.80 1.53
C LEU A 156 16.00 -9.22 0.18
N MET A 157 14.87 -9.66 -0.38
CA MET A 157 14.27 -9.05 -1.58
C MET A 157 13.88 -7.58 -1.35
N GLN A 158 13.21 -7.26 -0.24
CA GLN A 158 12.85 -5.88 0.09
C GLN A 158 14.10 -5.00 0.29
N GLN A 159 15.13 -5.50 0.98
CA GLN A 159 16.39 -4.80 1.19
C GLN A 159 17.11 -4.51 -0.14
N ARG A 160 17.18 -5.49 -1.05
CA ARG A 160 17.75 -5.29 -2.39
C ARG A 160 16.96 -4.26 -3.21
N PHE A 161 15.63 -4.31 -3.13
CA PHE A 161 14.76 -3.33 -3.79
C PHE A 161 15.02 -1.92 -3.25
N LYS A 162 15.09 -1.75 -1.91
CA LYS A 162 15.45 -0.49 -1.26
C LYS A 162 16.82 0.00 -1.71
N GLN A 163 17.84 -0.86 -1.69
CA GLN A 163 19.20 -0.52 -2.13
C GLN A 163 19.26 -0.08 -3.59
N THR A 164 18.49 -0.71 -4.47
CA THR A 164 18.43 -0.35 -5.90
C THR A 164 17.85 1.04 -6.10
N ILE A 165 16.84 1.44 -5.31
CA ILE A 165 16.30 2.81 -5.36
C ILE A 165 17.32 3.81 -4.80
N VAL A 166 18.01 3.46 -3.72
CA VAL A 166 19.03 4.33 -3.11
C VAL A 166 20.21 4.57 -4.06
N SER A 167 20.64 3.55 -4.80
CA SER A 167 21.79 3.64 -5.72
C SER A 167 21.46 4.23 -7.10
N ALA A 168 20.18 4.42 -7.42
CA ALA A 168 19.76 4.97 -8.71
C ALA A 168 20.15 6.45 -8.88
N ARG A 169 20.32 6.90 -10.13
CA ARG A 169 20.51 8.32 -10.47
C ARG A 169 19.24 9.10 -10.10
N TYR A 170 19.36 10.14 -9.27
CA TYR A 170 18.25 10.84 -8.60
C TYR A 170 17.51 10.02 -7.52
N GLY A 171 18.10 8.91 -7.09
CA GLY A 171 17.67 8.15 -5.93
C GLY A 171 18.14 8.76 -4.61
N GLY A 172 17.83 8.08 -3.52
CA GLY A 172 18.26 8.46 -2.18
C GLY A 172 17.45 7.75 -1.10
N VAL A 173 17.86 7.92 0.16
CA VAL A 173 17.15 7.31 1.30
C VAL A 173 15.74 7.86 1.44
N THR A 174 15.57 9.17 1.20
CA THR A 174 14.27 9.84 1.23
C THR A 174 13.34 9.32 0.14
N GLU A 175 13.84 9.17 -1.09
CA GLU A 175 13.05 8.68 -2.21
C GLU A 175 12.71 7.20 -2.07
N ALA A 176 13.65 6.38 -1.59
CA ALA A 176 13.38 4.99 -1.22
C ALA A 176 12.31 4.89 -0.13
N THR A 177 12.35 5.78 0.86
CA THR A 177 11.35 5.83 1.94
C THR A 177 9.97 6.18 1.41
N LYS A 178 9.86 7.24 0.59
CA LYS A 178 8.60 7.64 -0.06
C LYS A 178 8.01 6.50 -0.89
N ARG A 179 8.84 5.81 -1.66
CA ARG A 179 8.42 4.72 -2.55
C ARG A 179 8.03 3.44 -1.81
N LEU A 180 8.61 3.18 -0.64
CA LEU A 180 8.19 2.06 0.21
C LEU A 180 6.90 2.40 0.96
N LEU A 181 6.80 3.60 1.52
CA LEU A 181 5.60 4.07 2.24
C LEU A 181 4.41 4.36 1.32
N SER A 182 4.60 4.52 0.01
CA SER A 182 3.50 4.67 -0.95
C SER A 182 2.66 3.40 -1.12
N GLN A 183 3.17 2.25 -0.65
CA GLN A 183 2.39 1.01 -0.58
C GLN A 183 1.26 1.09 0.44
N LEU A 184 1.38 1.98 1.44
CA LEU A 184 0.34 2.21 2.42
C LEU A 184 -0.65 3.27 1.94
N PRO A 185 -1.96 3.07 2.14
CA PRO A 185 -2.57 1.90 2.79
C PRO A 185 -2.70 0.69 1.84
N ILE A 186 -2.54 -0.51 2.40
CA ILE A 186 -2.60 -1.80 1.69
C ILE A 186 -4.05 -2.28 1.63
N CYS A 187 -4.47 -2.78 0.45
CA CYS A 187 -5.75 -3.46 0.32
C CYS A 187 -5.68 -4.86 0.96
N ALA A 188 -6.67 -5.18 1.81
CA ALA A 188 -6.74 -6.45 2.53
C ALA A 188 -6.80 -7.69 1.61
N GLN A 189 -7.31 -7.54 0.39
CA GLN A 189 -7.44 -8.63 -0.60
C GLN A 189 -6.28 -8.67 -1.61
N SER A 190 -5.21 -7.91 -1.41
CA SER A 190 -4.12 -7.82 -2.39
C SER A 190 -3.05 -8.89 -2.26
N TYR A 191 -3.14 -9.81 -1.30
CA TYR A 191 -2.12 -10.83 -1.07
C TYR A 191 -2.74 -12.22 -1.04
N SER A 192 -2.15 -13.14 -1.79
CA SER A 192 -2.50 -14.54 -1.77
C SER A 192 -1.88 -15.21 -0.53
N SER A 193 -2.65 -16.08 0.12
CA SER A 193 -2.21 -16.93 1.23
C SER A 193 -1.77 -18.33 0.80
N SER A 194 -1.59 -18.56 -0.50
CA SER A 194 -1.25 -19.88 -1.02
C SER A 194 0.20 -20.30 -0.69
N PRO A 195 0.42 -21.56 -0.24
CA PRO A 195 1.76 -22.08 0.05
C PRO A 195 2.66 -22.14 -1.19
N TYR A 196 2.10 -22.09 -2.40
CA TYR A 196 2.87 -22.02 -3.64
C TYR A 196 3.72 -20.76 -3.77
N LEU A 197 3.31 -19.68 -3.11
CA LEU A 197 3.99 -18.38 -3.13
C LEU A 197 4.78 -18.14 -1.84
N ASP A 198 4.93 -19.16 -0.99
CA ASP A 198 5.79 -19.05 0.17
C ASP A 198 7.26 -19.16 -0.24
N LEU A 199 8.02 -18.08 -0.02
CA LEU A 199 9.45 -18.03 -0.33
C LEU A 199 10.29 -18.93 0.58
N SER A 200 9.73 -19.43 1.69
CA SER A 200 10.36 -20.44 2.55
C SER A 200 10.38 -21.82 1.88
N LEU A 201 9.34 -22.15 1.10
CA LEU A 201 9.18 -23.44 0.43
C LEU A 201 9.79 -23.41 -0.97
N PHE A 202 9.54 -22.34 -1.72
CA PHE A 202 9.91 -22.25 -3.13
C PHE A 202 10.79 -21.03 -3.44
N CYS A 203 11.74 -21.25 -4.34
CA CYS A 203 12.47 -20.21 -5.04
C CYS A 203 11.87 -20.05 -6.43
N TYR A 204 11.34 -18.87 -6.71
CA TYR A 204 10.79 -18.47 -8.00
C TYR A 204 11.14 -17.00 -8.28
N ASP A 205 10.95 -16.56 -9.52
CA ASP A 205 11.22 -15.18 -9.94
C ASP A 205 9.97 -14.30 -9.73
N ASP A 206 10.06 -13.38 -8.76
CA ASP A 206 8.97 -12.47 -8.34
C ASP A 206 8.50 -11.52 -9.47
N LYS A 207 9.32 -11.36 -10.52
CA LYS A 207 8.98 -10.59 -11.71
C LYS A 207 7.78 -11.19 -12.45
N TRP A 208 7.65 -12.51 -12.47
CA TRP A 208 6.62 -13.21 -13.24
C TRP A 208 5.42 -13.62 -12.39
N VAL A 209 5.63 -13.91 -11.11
CA VAL A 209 4.58 -14.30 -10.16
C VAL A 209 4.97 -13.81 -8.78
N SER A 210 4.03 -13.26 -8.00
CA SER A 210 4.31 -12.77 -6.65
C SER A 210 3.13 -13.02 -5.72
N MET A 211 3.38 -13.04 -4.41
CA MET A 211 2.32 -13.12 -3.39
C MET A 211 1.30 -11.99 -3.50
N MET A 212 1.75 -10.81 -3.94
CA MET A 212 0.88 -9.68 -4.21
C MET A 212 0.09 -9.92 -5.52
N GLU A 213 -1.22 -9.98 -5.41
CA GLU A 213 -2.16 -10.23 -6.51
C GLU A 213 -2.27 -8.99 -7.40
N ARG A 214 -1.38 -8.92 -8.40
CA ARG A 214 -1.37 -7.87 -9.42
C ARG A 214 -1.07 -8.50 -10.78
N PRO A 215 -1.66 -7.99 -11.88
CA PRO A 215 -1.30 -8.46 -13.22
C PRO A 215 0.20 -8.31 -13.48
N LYS A 216 0.84 -9.39 -13.93
CA LYS A 216 2.26 -9.45 -14.31
C LYS A 216 2.39 -9.57 -15.82
N ALA A 217 3.58 -9.26 -16.35
CA ALA A 217 3.86 -9.51 -17.75
C ALA A 217 3.76 -11.03 -18.03
N CYS A 218 3.15 -11.41 -19.15
CA CYS A 218 3.12 -12.80 -19.58
C CYS A 218 4.54 -13.26 -19.91
N ALA A 219 5.01 -14.29 -19.20
CA ALA A 219 6.27 -14.94 -19.51
C ALA A 219 6.13 -15.77 -20.80
N GLU A 220 7.14 -15.70 -21.68
CA GLU A 220 7.25 -16.60 -22.83
C GLU A 220 7.66 -18.02 -22.40
N HIS A 221 8.48 -18.09 -21.35
CA HIS A 221 9.00 -19.33 -20.79
C HIS A 221 8.19 -19.75 -19.56
N PRO A 222 8.13 -21.05 -19.26
CA PRO A 222 7.48 -21.53 -18.05
C PRO A 222 8.09 -20.92 -16.80
N ILE A 223 7.24 -20.50 -15.87
CA ILE A 223 7.66 -20.06 -14.54
C ILE A 223 8.07 -21.30 -13.75
N ARG A 224 9.29 -21.30 -13.24
CA ARG A 224 9.90 -22.46 -12.56
C ARG A 224 9.89 -22.25 -11.05
N PHE A 225 9.45 -23.27 -10.32
CA PHE A 225 9.43 -23.29 -8.87
C PHE A 225 10.42 -24.35 -8.38
N TYR A 226 11.51 -23.90 -7.79
CA TYR A 226 12.54 -24.74 -7.21
C TYR A 226 12.31 -24.89 -5.72
N ALA A 227 12.50 -26.07 -5.16
CA ALA A 227 12.39 -26.24 -3.72
C ALA A 227 13.59 -25.58 -3.02
N ARG A 228 13.34 -24.89 -1.91
CA ARG A 228 14.40 -24.23 -1.13
C ARG A 228 15.31 -25.21 -0.40
N ASP A 229 14.79 -26.37 -0.02
CA ASP A 229 15.51 -27.41 0.71
C ASP A 229 16.57 -28.13 -0.14
N SER A 230 16.22 -28.42 -1.41
CA SER A 230 16.96 -29.34 -2.29
C SER A 230 17.44 -28.68 -3.57
N GLY A 231 16.92 -27.50 -3.92
CA GLY A 231 17.20 -26.82 -5.19
C GLY A 231 16.58 -27.51 -6.41
N LEU A 232 15.85 -28.62 -6.22
CA LEU A 232 15.22 -29.37 -7.31
C LEU A 232 14.01 -28.62 -7.87
N LEU A 233 13.83 -28.70 -9.18
CA LEU A 233 12.63 -28.19 -9.84
C LEU A 233 11.42 -29.03 -9.40
N LYS A 234 10.46 -28.45 -8.68
CA LYS A 234 9.26 -29.15 -8.20
C LYS A 234 8.13 -29.09 -9.20
N PHE A 235 7.90 -27.93 -9.80
CA PHE A 235 6.89 -27.76 -10.83
C PHE A 235 7.17 -26.53 -11.69
N ARG A 236 6.47 -26.46 -12.82
CA ARG A 236 6.52 -25.36 -13.78
C ARG A 236 5.11 -24.93 -14.14
N MET A 237 4.88 -23.64 -14.27
CA MET A 237 3.59 -23.07 -14.68
C MET A 237 3.72 -22.42 -16.06
N HIS A 238 2.83 -22.77 -16.97
CA HIS A 238 2.81 -22.22 -18.33
C HIS A 238 1.70 -21.18 -18.43
N ALA A 239 2.05 -19.91 -18.23
CA ALA A 239 1.08 -18.84 -18.43
C ALA A 239 0.81 -18.62 -19.93
N GLY A 240 1.83 -18.60 -20.78
CA GLY A 240 1.75 -18.24 -22.19
C GLY A 240 1.09 -19.26 -23.12
N MET A 241 0.62 -18.79 -24.28
CA MET A 241 0.12 -19.67 -25.34
C MET A 241 1.27 -20.45 -25.99
N LEU A 242 1.20 -21.77 -25.91
CA LEU A 242 2.09 -22.67 -26.63
C LEU A 242 1.70 -22.66 -28.13
N GLY A 243 2.64 -22.30 -29.01
CA GLY A 243 2.55 -22.62 -30.44
C GLY A 243 1.90 -21.59 -31.39
N ARG A 244 1.62 -20.35 -30.99
CA ARG A 244 1.24 -19.27 -31.92
C ARG A 244 2.31 -18.18 -31.98
N THR A 245 2.75 -17.84 -33.19
CA THR A 245 3.64 -16.70 -33.46
C THR A 245 2.97 -15.41 -32.98
N THR A 246 3.59 -14.77 -32.00
CA THR A 246 3.01 -13.63 -31.29
C THR A 246 3.31 -12.34 -32.03
N PRO A 247 2.32 -11.47 -32.32
CA PRO A 247 2.61 -10.13 -32.82
C PRO A 247 3.29 -9.31 -31.71
N VAL A 248 4.40 -8.66 -32.08
CA VAL A 248 5.38 -7.97 -31.21
C VAL A 248 4.80 -6.77 -30.43
N VAL A 249 3.57 -6.34 -30.74
CA VAL A 249 3.11 -4.97 -30.47
C VAL A 249 2.38 -4.79 -29.14
N ALA A 250 1.89 -5.84 -28.48
CA ALA A 250 1.10 -5.69 -27.23
C ALA A 250 1.73 -6.41 -26.03
N ARG A 251 2.07 -5.66 -24.98
CA ARG A 251 2.44 -6.22 -23.66
C ARG A 251 1.25 -6.98 -23.09
N ARG A 252 1.31 -8.31 -23.11
CA ARG A 252 0.29 -9.18 -22.50
C ARG A 252 0.46 -9.22 -20.99
N LEU A 253 -0.64 -9.04 -20.27
CA LEU A 253 -0.68 -9.19 -18.82
C LEU A 253 -1.40 -10.48 -18.47
N VAL A 254 -0.91 -11.14 -17.42
CA VAL A 254 -1.50 -12.32 -16.81
C VAL A 254 -1.76 -12.05 -15.34
N ALA A 255 -2.98 -12.34 -14.89
CA ALA A 255 -3.33 -12.37 -13.48
C ALA A 255 -3.29 -13.82 -13.00
N PHE A 256 -2.73 -14.05 -11.81
CA PHE A 256 -2.70 -15.36 -11.19
C PHE A 256 -3.56 -15.35 -9.93
N THR A 257 -4.34 -16.40 -9.75
CA THR A 257 -5.10 -16.67 -8.53
C THR A 257 -4.76 -18.07 -8.07
N PHE A 258 -4.10 -18.17 -6.93
CA PHE A 258 -3.69 -19.44 -6.36
C PHE A 258 -4.71 -19.89 -5.31
N HIS A 259 -5.05 -21.18 -5.31
CA HIS A 259 -5.90 -21.71 -4.25
C HIS A 259 -5.14 -21.65 -2.91
N PRO A 260 -5.80 -21.27 -1.80
CA PRO A 260 -5.14 -21.15 -0.50
C PRO A 260 -4.64 -22.50 0.05
N THR A 261 -5.30 -23.62 -0.29
CA THR A 261 -4.99 -24.95 0.30
C THR A 261 -4.71 -26.04 -0.72
N ASP A 262 -5.25 -25.92 -1.93
CA ASP A 262 -5.34 -27.05 -2.87
C ASP A 262 -4.29 -26.88 -3.95
N PRO A 263 -3.86 -27.97 -4.60
CA PRO A 263 -2.81 -27.94 -5.60
C PRO A 263 -3.26 -27.35 -6.95
N PHE A 264 -3.83 -26.15 -6.90
CA PHE A 264 -4.56 -25.52 -7.98
C PHE A 264 -4.25 -24.02 -8.09
N ALA A 265 -4.06 -23.57 -9.32
CA ALA A 265 -3.97 -22.15 -9.63
C ALA A 265 -4.65 -21.84 -10.97
N ILE A 266 -5.16 -20.63 -11.08
CA ILE A 266 -5.78 -20.10 -12.31
C ILE A 266 -4.88 -18.99 -12.83
N SER A 267 -4.58 -19.02 -14.13
CA SER A 267 -3.98 -17.87 -14.81
C SER A 267 -4.94 -17.32 -15.85
N VAL A 268 -5.22 -16.02 -15.76
CA VAL A 268 -6.12 -15.33 -16.68
C VAL A 268 -5.32 -14.32 -17.48
N GLN A 269 -5.34 -14.45 -18.81
CA GLN A 269 -4.76 -13.47 -19.73
C GLN A 269 -5.85 -12.69 -20.43
N ARG A 270 -5.63 -11.39 -20.59
CA ARG A 270 -6.46 -10.55 -21.43
C ARG A 270 -5.70 -10.19 -22.70
N THR A 271 -6.17 -10.68 -23.85
CA THR A 271 -5.64 -10.37 -25.17
C THR A 271 -6.67 -9.60 -25.97
N ASN A 272 -6.52 -8.28 -26.04
CA ASN A 272 -7.44 -7.34 -26.71
C ASN A 272 -8.90 -7.50 -26.23
N ALA A 273 -9.65 -8.42 -26.84
CA ALA A 273 -11.06 -8.72 -26.59
C ALA A 273 -11.32 -10.13 -26.01
N GLU A 274 -10.33 -11.01 -26.00
CA GLU A 274 -10.47 -12.40 -25.53
C GLU A 274 -9.80 -12.60 -24.18
N TYR A 275 -10.44 -13.44 -23.35
CA TYR A 275 -9.88 -13.93 -22.11
C TYR A 275 -9.43 -15.37 -22.30
N ILE A 276 -8.15 -15.63 -22.05
CA ILE A 276 -7.60 -16.98 -22.03
C ILE A 276 -7.44 -17.36 -20.56
N VAL A 277 -8.15 -18.41 -20.15
CA VAL A 277 -8.08 -18.94 -18.80
C VAL A 277 -7.38 -20.29 -18.85
N SER A 278 -6.28 -20.42 -18.11
CA SER A 278 -5.57 -21.69 -17.97
C SER A 278 -5.67 -22.16 -16.52
N PHE A 279 -6.03 -23.43 -16.37
CA PHE A 279 -6.12 -24.11 -15.09
C PHE A 279 -4.85 -24.93 -14.87
N HIS A 280 -4.15 -24.64 -13.78
CA HIS A 280 -2.93 -25.31 -13.38
C HIS A 280 -3.25 -26.26 -12.23
N VAL A 281 -3.31 -27.55 -12.54
CA VAL A 281 -3.51 -28.60 -11.54
C VAL A 281 -2.22 -29.38 -11.43
N ARG A 282 -1.67 -29.51 -10.22
CA ARG A 282 -0.55 -30.41 -9.99
C ARG A 282 -1.11 -31.82 -9.83
N HIS A 283 -0.84 -32.68 -10.81
CA HIS A 283 -1.12 -34.10 -10.68
C HIS A 283 -0.15 -34.69 -9.66
N VAL A 284 -0.69 -35.33 -8.62
CA VAL A 284 0.08 -36.14 -7.66
C VAL A 284 0.40 -37.48 -8.32
#